data_AF-A0A4Q5NL33-F1
#
_entry.id   AF-A0A4Q5NL33-F1
#
_cell.length_a   1.000
_cell.length_b   1.000
_cell.length_c   1.000
_cell.angle_alpha   90.00
_cell.angle_beta   90.00
_cell.angle_gamma   90.00
#
_symmetry.space_group_name_H-M   'P 1'
#
loop_
_entity.id
_entity.type
_entity.pdbx_description
1 polymer ?
#
loop_
_entity_poly.entity_id
_entity_poly.type
_entity_poly.pdbx_seq_one_letter_code
_entity_poly.pdbx_strand_id
1 'polypeptide(L)'
;MPSLHVPERAVKANIQANELEGRDVQLAHYTTRFNSGLAGRTENLRIACRAIQNHVLMPGETFSFNGCTGERTVDKGYRMAHIFMRQPGAAESEVVDGLAGGVCQVSSTLFNAVRKTNAEAEVNPLKIVERTSHSLPVTYVPRGLDATVAWPYKDFKFRNVAAYPVYVQTRMGASNLTISIWGRIPNV
;
A
#
# COMPACT_ATOMS: atom_id res chain seq x y z
N MET A 1 -22.64 -44.64 11.90
CA MET A 1 -21.98 -43.32 11.77
C MET A 1 -21.82 -43.02 10.29
N PRO A 2 -22.46 -42.00 9.70
CA PRO A 2 -22.24 -41.67 8.30
C PRO A 2 -20.89 -40.94 8.15
N SER A 3 -20.04 -41.41 7.24
CA SER A 3 -18.78 -40.74 6.91
C SER A 3 -19.07 -39.54 6.01
N LEU A 4 -18.77 -38.33 6.50
CA LEU A 4 -18.83 -37.10 5.72
C LEU A 4 -17.65 -37.11 4.73
N HIS A 5 -17.94 -37.23 3.43
CA HIS A 5 -16.94 -37.11 2.38
C HIS A 5 -16.96 -35.67 1.86
N VAL A 6 -15.95 -34.88 2.22
CA VAL A 6 -15.76 -33.52 1.70
C VAL A 6 -14.88 -33.63 0.45
N PRO A 7 -15.37 -33.26 -0.75
CA PRO A 7 -14.54 -33.31 -1.95
C PRO A 7 -13.44 -32.26 -1.86
N GLU A 8 -12.20 -32.70 -1.75
CA GLU A 8 -11.03 -31.81 -1.86
C GLU A 8 -10.85 -31.41 -3.33
N ARG A 9 -11.10 -30.14 -3.62
CA ARG A 9 -10.78 -29.56 -4.92
C ARG A 9 -9.42 -28.88 -4.80
N ALA A 10 -8.38 -29.51 -5.36
CA ALA A 10 -7.08 -28.86 -5.50
C ALA A 10 -7.24 -27.61 -6.37
N VAL A 11 -7.14 -26.43 -5.76
CA VAL A 11 -7.09 -25.16 -6.47
C VAL A 11 -5.62 -24.88 -6.79
N LYS A 12 -5.28 -24.74 -8.07
CA LYS A 12 -3.93 -24.29 -8.44
C LYS A 12 -3.72 -22.88 -7.92
N ALA A 13 -2.57 -22.65 -7.27
CA ALA A 13 -2.16 -21.30 -6.90
C ALA A 13 -2.08 -20.43 -8.17
N ASN A 14 -2.53 -19.18 -8.06
CA ASN A 14 -2.46 -18.21 -9.16
C ASN A 14 -1.01 -17.82 -9.51
N ILE A 15 -0.06 -18.09 -8.61
CA ILE A 15 1.37 -17.86 -8.79
C ILE A 15 2.07 -19.14 -8.33
N GLN A 16 2.91 -19.72 -9.18
CA GLN A 16 3.72 -20.90 -8.91
C GLN A 16 5.09 -20.50 -8.34
N ALA A 17 5.68 -21.35 -7.50
CA ALA A 17 6.96 -21.06 -6.86
C ALA A 17 8.09 -20.80 -7.88
N ASN A 18 8.07 -21.49 -9.02
CA ASN A 18 9.04 -21.32 -10.10
C ASN A 18 8.92 -19.95 -10.80
N GLU A 19 7.76 -19.29 -10.75
CA GLU A 19 7.59 -17.92 -11.26
C GLU A 19 8.29 -16.88 -10.37
N LEU A 20 8.61 -17.26 -9.13
CA LEU A 20 9.38 -16.47 -8.16
C LEU A 20 10.84 -16.94 -8.04
N GLU A 21 11.27 -17.95 -8.80
CA GLU A 21 12.65 -18.44 -8.76
C GLU A 21 13.60 -17.38 -9.37
N GLY A 22 14.38 -16.73 -8.50
CA GLY A 22 15.39 -15.73 -8.86
C GLY A 22 16.06 -15.07 -7.64
N ARG A 23 17.14 -14.31 -7.89
CA ARG A 23 17.77 -13.45 -6.86
C ARG A 23 17.02 -12.13 -6.77
N ASP A 24 15.86 -12.14 -6.14
CA ASP A 24 15.11 -10.90 -5.91
C ASP A 24 15.89 -10.00 -4.95
N VAL A 25 16.00 -8.73 -5.32
CA VAL A 25 16.67 -7.69 -4.56
C VAL A 25 15.67 -6.61 -4.17
N GLN A 26 15.98 -5.88 -3.10
CA GLN A 26 15.18 -4.72 -2.74
C GLN A 26 15.49 -3.59 -3.73
N LEU A 27 14.53 -3.29 -4.61
CA LEU A 27 14.67 -2.26 -5.64
C LEU A 27 14.66 -0.86 -5.02
N ALA A 28 13.76 -0.62 -4.06
CA ALA A 28 13.74 0.59 -3.26
C ALA A 28 12.92 0.39 -1.98
N HIS A 29 13.05 1.34 -1.06
CA HIS A 29 12.15 1.46 0.07
C HIS A 29 11.89 2.92 0.42
N TYR A 30 10.81 3.16 1.15
CA TYR A 30 10.52 4.46 1.73
C TYR A 30 9.96 4.32 3.15
N THR A 31 10.36 5.23 4.02
CA THR A 31 9.99 5.21 5.44
C THR A 31 9.31 6.50 5.83
N THR A 32 8.16 6.39 6.50
CA THR A 32 7.47 7.51 7.16
C THR A 32 7.41 7.27 8.67
N ARG A 33 7.19 8.33 9.44
CA ARG A 33 7.07 8.26 10.91
C ARG A 33 5.62 8.42 11.35
N PHE A 34 5.28 7.84 12.49
CA PHE A 34 3.97 8.02 13.13
C PHE A 34 4.11 8.03 14.65
N ASN A 35 3.14 8.63 15.34
CA ASN A 35 3.03 8.59 16.79
C ASN A 35 2.30 7.29 17.21
N SER A 36 3.00 6.38 17.89
CA SER A 36 2.42 5.11 18.37
C SER A 36 1.51 5.24 19.59
N GLY A 37 1.54 6.38 20.29
CA GLY A 37 0.58 6.68 21.35
C GLY A 37 -0.84 6.90 20.84
N LEU A 38 -1.00 7.19 19.54
CA LEU A 38 -2.31 7.31 18.89
C LEU A 38 -2.84 5.92 18.48
N ALA A 39 -3.29 5.14 19.47
CA ALA A 39 -3.62 3.72 19.31
C ALA A 39 -4.59 3.43 18.15
N GLY A 40 -5.65 4.23 17.98
CA GLY A 40 -6.62 4.08 16.88
C GLY A 40 -5.97 4.26 15.50
N ARG A 41 -5.13 5.28 15.37
CA ARG A 41 -4.37 5.55 14.15
C ARG A 41 -3.37 4.44 13.86
N THR A 42 -2.63 3.97 14.87
CA THR A 42 -1.66 2.88 14.72
C THR A 42 -2.32 1.57 14.29
N GLU A 43 -3.51 1.26 14.82
CA GLU A 43 -4.33 0.14 14.35
C GLU A 43 -4.67 0.26 12.86
N ASN A 44 -5.16 1.44 12.44
CA ASN A 44 -5.53 1.69 11.04
C ASN A 44 -4.35 1.53 10.08
N LEU A 45 -3.18 2.04 10.45
CA LEU A 45 -1.93 1.85 9.69
C LEU A 45 -1.63 0.36 9.55
N ARG A 46 -1.72 -0.39 10.65
CA ARG A 46 -1.39 -1.81 10.66
C ARG A 46 -2.36 -2.65 9.85
N ILE A 47 -3.66 -2.37 9.90
CA ILE A 47 -4.66 -3.04 9.04
C ILE A 47 -4.34 -2.78 7.56
N ALA A 48 -4.10 -1.52 7.19
CA ALA A 48 -3.77 -1.17 5.80
C ALA A 48 -2.43 -1.76 5.35
N CYS A 49 -1.42 -1.83 6.21
CA CYS A 49 -0.13 -2.46 5.89
C CYS A 49 -0.29 -3.97 5.67
N ARG A 50 -1.04 -4.66 6.55
CA ARG A 50 -1.32 -6.10 6.37
C ARG A 50 -2.05 -6.38 5.06
N ALA A 51 -2.96 -5.52 4.65
CA ALA A 51 -3.74 -5.70 3.43
C ALA A 51 -2.88 -5.66 2.15
N ILE A 52 -1.76 -4.92 2.16
CA ILE A 52 -0.85 -4.80 1.00
C ILE A 52 0.42 -5.65 1.14
N GLN A 53 0.60 -6.29 2.31
CA GLN A 53 1.78 -7.08 2.63
C GLN A 53 1.89 -8.28 1.69
N ASN A 54 3.11 -8.52 1.18
CA ASN A 54 3.44 -9.63 0.28
C ASN A 54 2.59 -9.65 -1.00
N HIS A 55 2.04 -8.52 -1.42
CA HIS A 55 1.31 -8.45 -2.69
C HIS A 55 2.30 -8.59 -3.84
N VAL A 56 2.15 -9.65 -4.63
CA VAL A 56 2.94 -9.92 -5.84
C VAL A 56 2.19 -9.36 -7.04
N LEU A 57 2.89 -8.62 -7.89
CA LEU A 57 2.43 -8.12 -9.17
C LEU A 57 3.19 -8.86 -10.27
N MET A 58 2.49 -9.69 -11.04
CA MET A 58 3.04 -10.33 -12.23
C MET A 58 3.23 -9.29 -13.36
N PRO A 59 4.07 -9.59 -14.37
CA PRO A 59 4.23 -8.72 -15.54
C PRO A 59 2.89 -8.30 -16.15
N GLY A 60 2.69 -6.99 -16.31
CA GLY A 60 1.47 -6.40 -16.85
C GLY A 60 0.33 -6.21 -15.84
N GLU A 61 0.44 -6.72 -14.61
CA GLU A 61 -0.62 -6.54 -13.60
C GLU A 61 -0.63 -5.13 -13.02
N THR A 62 -1.82 -4.68 -12.61
CA THR A 62 -2.02 -3.39 -11.96
C THR A 62 -2.41 -3.59 -10.50
N PHE A 63 -1.58 -3.08 -9.60
CA PHE A 63 -1.92 -2.97 -8.20
C PHE A 63 -2.94 -1.87 -7.99
N SER A 64 -3.88 -2.12 -7.06
CA SER A 64 -4.87 -1.16 -6.59
C SER A 64 -4.88 -1.17 -5.07
N PHE A 65 -4.57 -0.01 -4.46
CA PHE A 65 -4.53 0.11 -3.01
C PHE A 65 -5.91 -0.13 -2.38
N ASN A 66 -6.96 0.45 -2.99
CA ASN A 66 -8.34 0.20 -2.63
C ASN A 66 -8.75 -1.25 -2.91
N GLY A 67 -8.28 -1.87 -3.98
CA GLY A 67 -8.51 -3.29 -4.26
C GLY A 67 -8.00 -4.21 -3.14
N CYS A 68 -6.86 -3.86 -2.53
CA CYS A 68 -6.29 -4.61 -1.41
C CYS A 68 -6.99 -4.33 -0.07
N THR A 69 -7.29 -3.06 0.20
CA THR A 69 -7.82 -2.63 1.51
C THR A 69 -9.36 -2.65 1.60
N GLY A 70 -10.04 -2.55 0.46
CA GLY A 70 -11.50 -2.46 0.35
C GLY A 70 -12.09 -1.21 1.02
N GLU A 71 -13.39 -1.27 1.31
CA GLU A 71 -14.06 -0.29 2.16
C GLU A 71 -13.50 -0.30 3.59
N ARG A 72 -13.36 0.88 4.21
CA ARG A 72 -12.81 1.04 5.55
C ARG A 72 -13.96 1.10 6.55
N THR A 73 -14.30 -0.03 7.14
CA THR A 73 -15.42 -0.17 8.07
C THR A 73 -14.96 -0.55 9.48
N VAL A 74 -15.79 -0.29 10.49
CA VAL A 74 -15.55 -0.71 11.87
C VAL A 74 -15.43 -2.24 11.97
N ASP A 75 -16.24 -2.99 11.22
CA ASP A 75 -16.23 -4.46 11.21
C ASP A 75 -14.90 -5.06 10.70
N LYS A 76 -14.17 -4.32 9.86
CA LYS A 76 -12.81 -4.68 9.43
C LYS A 76 -11.73 -4.28 10.43
N GLY A 77 -12.13 -3.77 11.59
CA GLY A 77 -11.25 -3.35 12.68
C GLY A 77 -10.75 -1.92 12.58
N TYR A 78 -11.16 -1.14 11.57
CA TYR A 78 -10.78 0.26 11.48
C TYR A 78 -11.38 1.05 12.65
N ARG A 79 -10.57 1.95 13.21
CA ARG A 79 -10.90 2.76 14.39
C ARG A 79 -11.00 4.22 14.03
N MET A 80 -11.71 4.96 14.87
CA MET A 80 -11.68 6.42 14.84
C MET A 80 -10.26 6.91 15.15
N ALA A 81 -9.82 7.88 14.36
CA ALA A 81 -8.55 8.55 14.53
C ALA A 81 -8.63 9.92 13.84
N HIS A 82 -7.70 10.79 14.19
CA HIS A 82 -7.55 12.06 13.49
C HIS A 82 -7.35 11.85 11.98
N ILE A 83 -8.26 12.46 11.21
CA ILE A 83 -8.19 12.62 9.77
C ILE A 83 -8.01 14.11 9.45
N PHE A 84 -7.39 14.38 8.31
CA PHE A 84 -7.38 15.73 7.76
C PHE A 84 -8.61 15.86 6.87
N MET A 85 -9.57 16.70 7.27
CA MET A 85 -10.79 16.98 6.52
C MET A 85 -10.83 18.46 6.13
N ARG A 86 -11.25 18.73 4.89
CA ARG A 86 -11.51 20.09 4.43
C ARG A 86 -13.00 20.39 4.58
N GLN A 87 -13.33 21.38 5.39
CA GLN A 87 -14.70 21.89 5.46
C GLN A 87 -15.03 22.71 4.19
N PRO A 88 -16.27 22.68 3.68
CA PRO A 88 -16.69 23.56 2.59
C PRO A 88 -16.39 25.03 2.93
N GLY A 89 -15.66 25.71 2.04
CA GLY A 89 -15.28 27.12 2.23
C GLY A 89 -14.05 27.38 3.12
N ALA A 90 -13.48 26.38 3.78
CA ALA A 90 -12.27 26.57 4.59
C ALA A 90 -11.01 26.77 3.73
N ALA A 91 -10.09 27.65 4.14
CA ALA A 91 -8.80 27.80 3.49
C ALA A 91 -7.86 26.62 3.80
N GLU A 92 -7.97 26.06 5.01
CA GLU A 92 -7.10 25.01 5.55
C GLU A 92 -7.88 23.70 5.84
N SER A 93 -7.15 22.62 6.11
CA SER A 93 -7.71 21.34 6.54
C SER A 93 -7.75 21.35 8.04
N GLU A 94 -8.87 20.91 8.60
CA GLU A 94 -9.02 20.71 10.03
C GLU A 94 -8.67 19.27 10.38
N VAL A 95 -8.14 19.10 11.59
CA VAL A 95 -7.98 17.79 12.20
C VAL A 95 -9.30 17.46 12.88
N VAL A 96 -10.02 16.48 12.33
CA VAL A 96 -11.27 15.97 12.90
C VAL A 96 -11.13 14.48 13.15
N ASP A 97 -11.96 13.93 14.04
CA ASP A 97 -12.02 12.49 14.20
C ASP A 97 -12.80 11.85 13.05
N GLY A 98 -12.20 10.83 12.44
CA GLY A 98 -12.77 10.10 11.34
C GLY A 98 -12.37 8.64 11.34
N LEU A 99 -13.19 7.82 10.72
CA LEU A 99 -12.92 6.39 10.59
C LEU A 99 -11.68 6.19 9.71
N ALA A 100 -10.81 5.26 10.12
CA ALA A 100 -9.62 4.86 9.36
C ALA A 100 -8.57 5.96 9.15
N GLY A 101 -8.51 6.95 10.05
CA GLY A 101 -7.44 7.96 10.03
C GLY A 101 -6.05 7.32 10.03
N GLY A 102 -5.21 7.78 9.11
CA GLY A 102 -3.85 7.28 8.88
C GLY A 102 -3.66 6.39 7.63
N VAL A 103 -4.72 5.90 6.98
CA VAL A 103 -4.60 5.04 5.79
C VAL A 103 -3.89 5.75 4.62
N CYS A 104 -4.13 7.05 4.41
CA CYS A 104 -3.41 7.83 3.40
C CYS A 104 -1.89 7.88 3.63
N GLN A 105 -1.40 7.73 4.86
CA GLN A 105 0.04 7.64 5.10
C GLN A 105 0.63 6.36 4.51
N VAL A 106 -0.10 5.24 4.60
CA VAL A 106 0.35 3.96 4.03
C VAL A 106 0.41 4.07 2.51
N SER A 107 -0.63 4.62 1.88
CA SER A 107 -0.67 4.89 0.44
C SER A 107 0.47 5.83 0.00
N SER A 108 0.70 6.94 0.70
CA SER A 108 1.82 7.86 0.39
C SER A 108 3.18 7.20 0.59
N THR A 109 3.34 6.32 1.59
CA THR A 109 4.60 5.59 1.81
C THR A 109 4.85 4.64 0.64
N LEU A 110 3.83 3.91 0.20
CA LEU A 110 3.90 3.00 -0.94
C LEU A 110 4.20 3.76 -2.24
N PHE A 111 3.51 4.87 -2.48
CA PHE A 111 3.76 5.73 -3.64
C PHE A 111 5.22 6.18 -3.71
N ASN A 112 5.82 6.58 -2.59
CA ASN A 112 7.23 6.97 -2.59
C ASN A 112 8.17 5.79 -2.79
N ALA A 113 7.87 4.61 -2.25
CA ALA A 113 8.67 3.42 -2.52
C ALA A 113 8.66 3.10 -4.03
N VAL A 114 7.48 3.13 -4.67
CA VAL A 114 7.32 2.95 -6.13
C VAL A 114 8.05 4.04 -6.92
N ARG A 115 7.89 5.32 -6.55
CA ARG A 115 8.57 6.44 -7.20
C ARG A 115 10.08 6.30 -7.10
N LYS A 116 10.60 5.89 -5.93
CA LYS A 116 12.02 5.67 -5.71
C LYS A 116 12.55 4.51 -6.53
N THR A 117 11.80 3.40 -6.65
CA THR A 117 12.16 2.30 -7.55
C THR A 117 12.43 2.80 -8.96
N ASN A 118 11.58 3.66 -9.51
CA ASN A 118 11.76 4.20 -10.86
C ASN A 118 12.90 5.22 -11.01
N ALA A 119 13.38 5.79 -9.90
CA ALA A 119 14.45 6.76 -9.89
C ALA A 119 15.82 6.14 -9.59
N GLU A 120 15.84 5.03 -8.83
CA GLU A 120 17.05 4.37 -8.36
C GLU A 120 17.39 3.10 -9.14
N ALA A 121 16.40 2.40 -9.70
CA ALA A 121 16.66 1.28 -10.59
C ALA A 121 17.03 1.76 -12.00
N GLU A 122 18.04 1.14 -12.60
CA GLU A 122 18.45 1.40 -13.99
C GLU A 122 17.35 1.09 -15.01
N VAL A 123 16.38 0.28 -14.58
CA VAL A 123 15.14 -0.03 -15.27
C VAL A 123 13.99 0.68 -14.56
N ASN A 124 12.97 1.11 -15.30
CA ASN A 124 11.75 1.70 -14.74
C ASN A 124 10.64 0.64 -14.72
N PRO A 125 10.58 -0.23 -13.68
CA PRO A 125 9.71 -1.41 -13.70
C PRO A 125 8.25 -1.07 -13.41
N LEU A 126 7.94 0.12 -12.88
CA LEU A 126 6.60 0.44 -12.39
C LEU A 126 6.02 1.70 -13.03
N LYS A 127 4.85 1.58 -13.65
CA LYS A 127 4.13 2.72 -14.21
C LYS A 127 3.04 3.17 -13.24
N ILE A 128 3.07 4.41 -12.76
CA ILE A 128 1.95 5.00 -12.00
C ILE A 128 0.75 5.12 -12.94
N VAL A 129 -0.38 4.53 -12.55
CA VAL A 129 -1.63 4.50 -13.32
C VAL A 129 -2.62 5.52 -12.77
N GLU A 130 -2.75 5.59 -11.45
CA GLU A 130 -3.65 6.51 -10.76
C GLU A 130 -2.94 7.05 -9.52
N ARG A 131 -2.96 8.36 -9.38
CA ARG A 131 -2.48 9.05 -8.18
C ARG A 131 -3.22 10.37 -8.05
N THR A 132 -3.75 10.64 -6.87
CA THR A 132 -4.27 11.97 -6.51
C THR A 132 -3.53 12.50 -5.29
N SER A 133 -3.05 13.74 -5.37
CA SER A 133 -2.49 14.42 -4.21
C SER A 133 -3.61 14.97 -3.31
N HIS A 134 -3.31 15.16 -2.03
CA HIS A 134 -4.14 15.90 -1.10
C HIS A 134 -4.23 17.33 -1.62
N SER A 135 -5.37 17.97 -1.43
CA SER A 135 -5.54 19.39 -1.72
C SER A 135 -4.66 20.28 -0.84
N LEU A 136 -4.19 19.75 0.30
CA LEU A 136 -3.41 20.46 1.30
C LEU A 136 -2.21 19.63 1.77
N PRO A 137 -1.15 20.26 2.27
CA PRO A 137 0.05 19.56 2.74
C PRO A 137 -0.25 18.61 3.91
N VAL A 138 0.35 17.43 3.87
CA VAL A 138 0.35 16.46 4.97
C VAL A 138 1.71 16.45 5.67
N THR A 139 1.75 16.08 6.94
CA THR A 139 2.97 16.18 7.76
C THR A 139 3.92 14.99 7.65
N TYR A 140 3.45 13.86 7.11
CA TYR A 140 4.21 12.60 7.09
C TYR A 140 5.03 12.37 5.81
N VAL A 141 4.88 13.22 4.79
CA VAL A 141 5.71 13.24 3.56
C VAL A 141 5.87 14.68 3.05
N PRO A 142 6.95 15.00 2.31
CA PRO A 142 7.10 16.30 1.66
C PRO A 142 5.95 16.64 0.69
N ARG A 143 5.77 17.93 0.41
CA ARG A 143 4.76 18.41 -0.55
C ARG A 143 4.95 17.76 -1.92
N GLY A 144 3.84 17.33 -2.52
CA GLY A 144 3.85 16.69 -3.84
C GLY A 144 4.36 15.24 -3.81
N LEU A 145 4.63 14.67 -2.63
CA LEU A 145 5.03 13.26 -2.46
C LEU A 145 3.94 12.41 -1.80
N ASP A 146 2.68 12.84 -1.85
CA ASP A 146 1.58 12.14 -1.21
C ASP A 146 0.61 11.48 -2.22
N ALA A 147 -0.08 10.42 -1.79
CA ALA A 147 -1.08 9.71 -2.57
C ALA A 147 -2.34 9.49 -1.71
N THR A 148 -3.33 10.35 -1.92
CA THR A 148 -4.64 10.29 -1.25
C THR A 148 -5.45 9.11 -1.76
N VAL A 149 -6.13 8.42 -0.84
CA VAL A 149 -7.08 7.36 -1.16
C VAL A 149 -8.38 7.58 -0.41
N ALA A 150 -9.50 7.24 -1.06
CA ALA A 150 -10.84 7.25 -0.49
C ALA A 150 -11.66 6.18 -1.21
N TRP A 151 -12.23 5.24 -0.45
CA TRP A 151 -13.08 4.21 -1.05
C TRP A 151 -14.43 4.78 -1.52
N PRO A 152 -14.97 4.37 -2.68
CA PRO A 152 -14.29 3.74 -3.82
C PRO A 152 -13.67 4.74 -4.81
N TYR A 153 -13.76 6.05 -4.55
CA TYR A 153 -13.59 7.11 -5.56
C TYR A 153 -12.16 7.58 -5.86
N LYS A 154 -11.21 7.40 -4.94
CA LYS A 154 -9.80 7.81 -5.12
C LYS A 154 -8.89 6.65 -4.76
N ASP A 155 -8.05 6.24 -5.69
CA ASP A 155 -7.14 5.12 -5.50
C ASP A 155 -5.69 5.51 -5.82
N PHE A 156 -4.76 4.70 -5.30
CA PHE A 156 -3.39 4.69 -5.78
C PHE A 156 -3.16 3.38 -6.54
N LYS A 157 -2.88 3.52 -7.84
CA LYS A 157 -2.66 2.38 -8.74
C LYS A 157 -1.33 2.51 -9.47
N PHE A 158 -0.65 1.39 -9.61
CA PHE A 158 0.55 1.29 -10.44
C PHE A 158 0.62 -0.08 -11.10
N ARG A 159 1.22 -0.13 -12.29
CA ARG A 159 1.33 -1.32 -13.13
C ARG A 159 2.76 -1.81 -13.16
N ASN A 160 2.96 -3.11 -13.00
CA ASN A 160 4.23 -3.75 -13.31
C ASN A 160 4.42 -3.78 -14.83
N VAL A 161 5.38 -3.03 -15.35
CA VAL A 161 5.75 -3.01 -16.78
C VAL A 161 7.05 -3.77 -17.06
N ALA A 162 7.67 -4.35 -16.02
CA ALA A 162 8.81 -5.23 -16.18
C ALA A 162 8.39 -6.63 -16.69
N ALA A 163 9.36 -7.39 -17.20
CA ALA A 163 9.18 -8.77 -17.65
C ALA A 163 9.22 -9.80 -16.51
N TYR A 164 9.37 -9.35 -15.26
CA TYR A 164 9.48 -10.20 -14.08
C TYR A 164 8.56 -9.70 -12.95
N PRO A 165 8.21 -10.55 -11.98
CA PRO A 165 7.38 -10.15 -10.85
C PRO A 165 8.03 -9.06 -10.00
N VAL A 166 7.17 -8.25 -9.39
CA VAL A 166 7.53 -7.27 -8.36
C VAL A 166 6.63 -7.51 -7.16
N TYR A 167 7.13 -7.38 -5.94
CA TYR A 167 6.29 -7.53 -4.75
C TYR A 167 6.49 -6.43 -3.71
N VAL A 168 5.41 -6.18 -2.98
CA VAL A 168 5.32 -5.15 -1.93
C VAL A 168 5.53 -5.80 -0.57
N GLN A 169 6.45 -5.25 0.21
CA GLN A 169 6.67 -5.64 1.60
C GLN A 169 6.50 -4.43 2.51
N THR A 170 5.78 -4.60 3.60
CA THR A 170 5.60 -3.60 4.65
C THR A 170 6.30 -4.03 5.93
N ARG A 171 6.82 -3.07 6.67
CA ARG A 171 7.37 -3.27 8.02
C ARG A 171 6.97 -2.08 8.88
N MET A 172 6.28 -2.36 9.98
CA MET A 172 5.97 -1.36 11.01
C MET A 172 6.86 -1.59 12.22
N GLY A 173 7.66 -0.59 12.56
CA GLY A 173 8.39 -0.52 13.83
C GLY A 173 7.60 0.23 14.90
N ALA A 174 8.29 0.60 15.98
CA ALA A 174 7.67 1.30 17.12
C ALA A 174 7.09 2.68 16.77
N SER A 175 7.66 3.40 15.80
CA SER A 175 7.23 4.75 15.39
C SER A 175 7.51 5.05 13.91
N ASN A 176 7.77 3.99 13.13
CA ASN A 176 8.10 4.09 11.71
C ASN A 176 7.37 3.03 10.90
N LEU A 177 6.99 3.40 9.69
CA LEU A 177 6.42 2.53 8.67
C LEU A 177 7.35 2.57 7.46
N THR A 178 7.91 1.42 7.11
CA THR A 178 8.70 1.23 5.90
C THR A 178 7.94 0.36 4.92
N ILE A 179 7.92 0.77 3.66
CA ILE A 179 7.44 -0.06 2.55
C ILE A 179 8.59 -0.24 1.57
N SER A 180 8.86 -1.49 1.22
CA SER A 180 9.89 -1.91 0.29
C SER A 180 9.26 -2.51 -0.95
N ILE A 181 9.83 -2.19 -2.10
CA ILE A 181 9.54 -2.83 -3.38
C ILE A 181 10.70 -3.77 -3.69
N TRP A 182 10.37 -5.02 -3.98
CA TRP A 182 11.33 -6.06 -4.32
C TRP A 182 11.07 -6.59 -5.72
N GLY A 183 12.10 -7.07 -6.39
CA GLY A 183 12.01 -7.70 -7.70
C GLY A 183 13.38 -7.99 -8.26
N ARG A 184 13.45 -8.22 -9.56
CA ARG A 184 14.70 -8.54 -10.26
C ARG A 184 15.35 -7.29 -10.85
N ILE A 185 16.68 -7.29 -10.92
CA ILE A 185 17.43 -6.40 -11.82
C ILE A 185 17.90 -7.28 -12.99
N PRO A 186 17.56 -6.96 -14.25
CA PRO A 186 17.99 -7.77 -15.38
C PRO A 186 19.51 -7.67 -15.56
N ASN A 187 20.18 -8.83 -15.55
CA ASN A 187 21.61 -9.06 -15.83
C ASN A 187 22.59 -8.07 -15.18
N VAL A 188 22.97 -8.36 -13.94
CA VAL A 188 24.36 -8.16 -13.48
C VAL A 188 25.11 -9.47 -13.68
#